data_AF-A0A963BJS1-F1
#
_entry.id   AF-A0A963BJS1-F1
#
_cell.length_a   1.000
_cell.length_b   1.000
_cell.length_c   1.000
_cell.angle_alpha   90.00
_cell.angle_beta   90.00
_cell.angle_gamma   90.00
#
_symmetry.space_group_name_H-M   'P 1'
#
loop_
_entity.id
_entity.type
_entity.pdbx_description
1 polymer ?
#
loop_
_entity_poly.entity_id
_entity_poly.type
_entity_poly.pdbx_seq_one_letter_code
_entity_poly.pdbx_strand_id
1 'polypeptide(L)'
;MAMAETGALAQALSISQRMVEVARAGQWDELPAMESQRMRLLRDACETAPASLDEAQGRADALEAIRKLNENLIRLGQTGRENLRSQLRQLNQGRAASRAYVRSAGS
;
A
#
# COMPACT_ATOMS: atom_id res chain seq x y z
N MET A 1 0.70 -31.99 -9.67
CA MET A 1 1.04 -31.12 -8.53
C MET A 1 2.13 -30.17 -8.99
N ALA A 2 1.77 -29.01 -9.54
CA ALA A 2 2.76 -28.01 -9.95
C ALA A 2 3.31 -27.36 -8.69
N MET A 3 4.60 -27.56 -8.44
CA MET A 3 5.33 -26.98 -7.32
C MET A 3 5.19 -25.46 -7.40
N ALA A 4 4.94 -24.84 -6.24
CA ALA A 4 4.82 -23.40 -6.07
C ALA A 4 5.94 -22.66 -6.83
N GLU A 5 5.56 -21.60 -7.53
CA GLU A 5 6.46 -20.69 -8.24
C GLU A 5 7.48 -20.08 -7.27
N THR A 6 8.59 -20.76 -7.03
CA THR A 6 9.72 -20.28 -6.22
C THR A 6 10.60 -19.35 -7.06
N GLY A 7 10.04 -18.23 -7.51
CA GLY A 7 10.75 -17.16 -8.21
C GLY A 7 10.72 -15.86 -7.42
N ALA A 8 11.76 -15.02 -7.56
CA ALA A 8 11.82 -13.71 -6.91
C ALA A 8 10.58 -12.84 -7.25
N LEU A 9 10.06 -12.96 -8.47
CA LEU A 9 8.88 -12.23 -8.92
C LEU A 9 7.57 -12.68 -8.24
N ALA A 10 7.37 -13.99 -8.04
CA ALA A 10 6.22 -14.51 -7.32
C ALA A 10 6.22 -14.06 -5.84
N GLN A 11 7.41 -14.03 -5.23
CA GLN A 11 7.57 -13.47 -3.88
C GLN A 11 7.26 -11.96 -3.85
N ALA A 12 7.73 -11.19 -4.84
CA ALA A 12 7.41 -9.76 -4.94
C ALA A 12 5.90 -9.50 -5.10
N LEU A 13 5.20 -10.38 -5.84
CA LEU A 13 3.75 -10.34 -5.97
C LEU A 13 3.06 -10.61 -4.62
N SER A 14 3.48 -11.65 -3.91
CA SER A 14 2.95 -11.99 -2.58
C SER A 14 3.14 -10.84 -1.58
N ILE A 15 4.32 -10.20 -1.56
CA ILE A 15 4.56 -9.03 -0.72
C ILE A 15 3.64 -7.88 -1.11
N SER A 16 3.48 -7.63 -2.41
CA SER A 16 2.60 -6.55 -2.90
C SER A 16 1.14 -6.75 -2.48
N GLN A 17 0.65 -7.99 -2.48
CA GLN A 17 -0.68 -8.33 -1.98
C GLN A 17 -0.80 -8.05 -0.48
N ARG A 18 0.17 -8.52 0.31
CA ARG A 18 0.20 -8.30 1.76
C ARG A 18 0.32 -6.81 2.11
N MET A 19 1.06 -6.02 1.34
CA MET A 19 1.14 -4.56 1.54
C MET A 19 -0.25 -3.90 1.42
N VAL A 20 -1.07 -4.34 0.47
CA VAL A 20 -2.45 -3.85 0.35
C VAL A 20 -3.30 -4.24 1.55
N GLU A 21 -3.14 -5.45 2.08
CA GLU A 21 -3.87 -5.92 3.28
C GLU A 21 -3.49 -5.12 4.52
N VAL A 22 -2.20 -4.95 4.77
CA VAL A 22 -1.64 -4.15 5.88
C VAL A 22 -2.10 -2.69 5.78
N ALA A 23 -2.08 -2.10 4.59
CA ALA A 23 -2.58 -0.75 4.35
C ALA A 23 -4.08 -0.62 4.62
N ARG A 24 -4.89 -1.62 4.22
CA ARG A 24 -6.33 -1.66 4.54
C ARG A 24 -6.58 -1.78 6.04
N ALA A 25 -5.73 -2.50 6.76
CA ALA A 25 -5.76 -2.60 8.22
C ALA A 25 -5.24 -1.33 8.93
N GLY A 26 -4.71 -0.35 8.19
CA GLY A 26 -4.15 0.88 8.75
C GLY A 26 -2.76 0.72 9.37
N GLN A 27 -2.09 -0.42 9.15
CA GLN A 27 -0.78 -0.77 9.70
C GLN A 27 0.36 -0.16 8.85
N TRP A 28 0.34 1.15 8.64
CA TRP A 28 1.23 1.84 7.69
C TRP A 28 2.72 1.71 8.03
N ASP A 29 3.07 1.50 9.30
CA ASP A 29 4.44 1.42 9.79
C ASP A 29 5.21 0.20 9.26
N GLU A 30 4.52 -0.85 8.84
CA GLU A 30 5.13 -2.07 8.30
C GLU A 30 5.51 -1.93 6.82
N LEU A 31 4.86 -1.02 6.08
CA LEU A 31 5.01 -0.89 4.63
C LEU A 31 6.44 -0.55 4.16
N PRO A 32 7.23 0.31 4.83
CA PRO A 32 8.59 0.62 4.37
C PRO A 32 9.53 -0.59 4.37
N ALA A 33 9.39 -1.48 5.35
CA ALA A 33 10.17 -2.71 5.41
C ALA A 33 9.76 -3.67 4.28
N MET A 34 8.46 -3.82 4.05
CA MET A 34 7.92 -4.62 2.95
C MET A 34 8.34 -4.08 1.59
N GLU A 35 8.34 -2.77 1.40
CA GLU A 35 8.79 -2.13 0.16
C GLU A 35 10.26 -2.42 -0.12
N SER A 36 11.10 -2.33 0.90
CA SER A 36 12.52 -2.63 0.79
C SER A 36 12.75 -4.08 0.35
N GLN A 37 11.96 -5.02 0.88
CA GLN A 37 12.02 -6.43 0.49
C GLN A 37 11.49 -6.64 -0.93
N ARG A 38 10.36 -6.02 -1.29
CA ARG A 38 9.79 -6.07 -2.65
C ARG A 38 10.78 -5.57 -3.70
N MET A 39 11.42 -4.43 -3.43
CA MET A 39 12.37 -3.81 -4.35
C MET A 39 13.60 -4.70 -4.61
N ARG A 40 14.08 -5.42 -3.59
CA ARG A 40 15.17 -6.39 -3.74
C ARG A 40 14.74 -7.53 -4.66
N LEU A 41 13.58 -8.13 -4.40
CA LEU A 41 13.07 -9.24 -5.21
C LEU A 41 12.79 -8.85 -6.66
N LEU A 42 12.28 -7.64 -6.90
CA LEU A 42 12.08 -7.13 -8.26
C LEU A 42 13.40 -6.94 -9.00
N ARG A 43 14.45 -6.47 -8.31
CA ARG A 43 15.80 -6.37 -8.89
C ARG A 43 16.33 -7.75 -9.27
N ASP A 44 16.29 -8.70 -8.33
CA ASP A 44 16.77 -10.06 -8.55
C ASP A 44 16.02 -10.74 -9.72
N ALA A 45 14.71 -10.49 -9.84
CA ALA A 45 13.89 -11.00 -10.96
C ALA A 45 14.27 -10.40 -12.32
N CYS A 46 14.73 -9.14 -12.35
CA CYS A 46 15.15 -8.46 -13.57
C CYS A 46 16.58 -8.81 -14.01
N GLU A 47 17.43 -9.30 -13.11
CA GLU A 47 18.81 -9.70 -13.44
C GLU A 47 18.88 -10.99 -14.27
N THR A 48 17.84 -11.81 -14.23
CA THR A 48 17.76 -13.05 -15.00
C THR A 48 16.88 -12.83 -16.23
N ALA A 49 17.36 -13.15 -17.43
CA ALA A 49 16.51 -13.14 -18.62
C ALA A 49 15.52 -14.33 -18.61
N PRO A 50 14.29 -14.19 -19.15
CA PRO A 50 13.40 -15.33 -19.33
C PRO A 50 14.01 -16.34 -20.32
N ALA A 51 13.93 -17.62 -20.01
CA ALA A 51 14.45 -18.70 -20.85
C ALA A 51 13.49 -19.08 -21.98
N SER A 52 12.22 -18.66 -21.91
CA SER A 52 11.19 -18.97 -22.90
C SER A 52 10.17 -17.84 -23.06
N LEU A 53 9.39 -17.89 -24.14
CA LEU A 53 8.27 -16.97 -24.37
C LEU A 53 7.17 -17.10 -23.29
N ASP A 54 6.90 -18.33 -22.86
CA ASP A 54 5.90 -18.62 -21.82
C ASP A 54 6.33 -18.02 -20.48
N GLU A 55 7.61 -18.17 -20.13
CA GLU A 55 8.18 -17.55 -18.94
C GLU A 55 8.17 -16.01 -19.04
N ALA A 56 8.47 -15.46 -20.22
CA ALA A 56 8.40 -14.02 -20.45
C ALA A 56 6.97 -13.48 -20.26
N GLN A 57 5.96 -14.20 -20.75
CA GLN A 57 4.55 -13.84 -20.59
C GLN A 57 4.13 -13.91 -19.12
N GLY A 58 4.44 -15.01 -18.42
CA GLY A 58 4.13 -15.15 -17.00
C GLY A 58 4.78 -14.05 -16.14
N ARG A 59 6.01 -13.64 -16.49
CA ARG A 59 6.67 -12.50 -15.84
C ARG A 59 5.98 -11.17 -16.14
N ALA A 60 5.56 -10.93 -17.38
CA ALA A 60 4.82 -9.73 -17.75
C ALA A 60 3.50 -9.62 -16.97
N ASP A 61 2.76 -10.73 -16.86
CA ASP A 61 1.49 -10.79 -16.14
C ASP A 61 1.68 -10.51 -14.63
N ALA A 62 2.71 -11.08 -14.02
CA ALA A 62 3.04 -10.83 -12.62
C ALA A 62 3.46 -9.37 -12.36
N LEU A 63 4.27 -8.78 -13.26
CA LEU A 63 4.65 -7.36 -13.16
C LEU A 63 3.43 -6.43 -13.30
N GLU A 64 2.51 -6.74 -14.21
CA GLU A 64 1.27 -5.98 -14.37
C GLU A 64 0.37 -6.10 -13.14
N ALA A 65 0.30 -7.28 -12.52
CA ALA A 65 -0.41 -7.47 -11.26
C ALA A 65 0.21 -6.64 -10.12
N ILE A 66 1.55 -6.63 -10.00
CA ILE A 66 2.28 -5.80 -9.02
C ILE A 66 2.01 -4.31 -9.26
N ARG A 67 2.01 -3.86 -10.53
CA ARG A 67 1.69 -2.47 -10.89
C ARG A 67 0.29 -2.07 -10.42
N LYS A 68 -0.72 -2.89 -10.70
CA LYS A 68 -2.11 -2.66 -10.26
C LYS A 68 -2.24 -2.62 -8.74
N LEU A 69 -1.55 -3.51 -8.03
CA LEU A 69 -1.51 -3.51 -6.56
C LEU A 69 -0.87 -2.23 -6.01
N ASN A 70 0.20 -1.75 -6.64
CA ASN A 70 0.85 -0.49 -6.26
C ASN A 70 -0.08 0.72 -6.46
N GLU A 71 -0.81 0.78 -7.57
CA GLU A 71 -1.82 1.82 -7.82
C GLU A 71 -2.96 1.78 -6.78
N ASN A 72 -3.38 0.59 -6.35
CA ASN A 72 -4.34 0.44 -5.27
C ASN A 72 -3.79 0.96 -3.93
N LEU A 73 -2.54 0.60 -3.60
CA LEU A 73 -1.87 1.06 -2.38
C LEU A 73 -1.75 2.59 -2.33
N ILE A 74 -1.38 3.23 -3.44
CA ILE A 74 -1.33 4.69 -3.57
C ILE A 74 -2.70 5.32 -3.31
N ARG A 75 -3.76 4.76 -3.91
CA ARG A 75 -5.13 5.24 -3.68
C ARG A 75 -5.55 5.10 -2.22
N LEU A 76 -5.29 3.97 -1.59
CA LEU A 76 -5.55 3.76 -0.16
C LEU A 76 -4.84 4.81 0.71
N GLY A 77 -3.56 5.09 0.43
CA GLY A 77 -2.80 6.12 1.14
C GLY A 77 -3.35 7.54 0.91
N GLN A 78 -3.83 7.87 -0.28
CA GLN A 78 -4.49 9.15 -0.57
C GLN A 78 -5.80 9.29 0.20
N THR A 79 -6.67 8.28 0.15
CA THR A 79 -7.94 8.26 0.88
C THR A 79 -7.72 8.33 2.40
N GLY A 80 -6.76 7.56 2.94
CA GLY A 80 -6.42 7.60 4.37
C GLY A 80 -6.00 8.99 4.85
N ARG A 81 -5.14 9.67 4.07
CA ARG A 81 -4.71 11.05 4.38
C ARG A 81 -5.87 12.04 4.34
N GLU A 82 -6.77 11.96 3.37
CA GLU A 82 -7.91 12.87 3.27
C GLU A 82 -8.90 12.65 4.43
N ASN A 83 -9.15 11.39 4.80
CA ASN A 83 -9.99 11.06 5.94
C ASN A 83 -9.42 11.62 7.25
N LEU A 84 -8.11 11.44 7.49
CA LEU A 84 -7.45 11.99 8.67
C LEU A 84 -7.53 13.52 8.72
N ARG A 85 -7.30 14.19 7.58
CA ARG A 85 -7.44 15.65 7.48
C ARG A 85 -8.87 16.10 7.81
N SER A 86 -9.88 15.38 7.30
CA SER A 86 -11.29 15.68 7.58
C SER A 86 -11.61 15.56 9.08
N GLN A 87 -11.16 14.48 9.72
CA GLN A 87 -11.36 14.25 11.16
C GLN A 87 -10.68 15.34 12.00
N LEU A 88 -9.44 15.73 11.66
CA LEU A 88 -8.73 16.81 12.36
C LEU A 88 -9.46 18.15 12.21
N ARG A 89 -9.98 18.47 11.03
CA ARG A 89 -10.79 19.68 10.81
C ARG A 89 -12.04 19.69 11.69
N GLN A 90 -12.78 18.57 11.73
CA GLN A 90 -13.98 18.44 12.57
C GLN A 90 -13.66 18.59 14.06
N LEU A 91 -12.59 17.96 14.55
CA LEU A 91 -12.16 18.10 15.95
C LEU A 91 -11.81 19.55 16.30
N ASN A 92 -11.11 20.26 15.42
CA ASN A 92 -10.76 21.67 15.63
C ASN A 92 -11.99 22.57 15.63
N GLN A 93 -12.97 22.32 14.75
CA GLN A 93 -14.24 23.06 14.72
C GLN A 93 -15.06 22.80 16.00
N GLY A 94 -15.13 21.56 16.47
CA GLY A 94 -15.80 21.21 17.73
C GLY A 94 -15.16 21.90 18.94
N ARG A 95 -13.83 21.95 19.01
CA ARG A 95 -13.10 22.70 20.05
C ARG A 95 -13.38 24.20 19.98
N ALA A 96 -13.45 24.78 18.78
CA ALA A 96 -13.78 26.20 18.60
C ALA A 96 -15.21 26.52 19.05
N ALA A 97 -16.18 25.69 18.66
CA ALA A 97 -17.58 25.83 19.06
C ALA A 97 -17.76 25.70 20.58
N SER A 98 -17.15 24.69 21.20
CA SER A 98 -17.18 24.51 22.67
C SER A 98 -16.62 25.73 23.40
N ARG A 99 -15.49 26.29 22.95
CA ARG A 99 -14.92 27.52 23.52
C ARG A 99 -15.84 28.74 23.36
N ALA A 100 -16.54 28.85 22.23
CA ALA A 100 -17.50 29.93 22.00
C ALA A 100 -18.69 29.83 22.96
N TYR A 101 -19.24 28.63 23.18
CA TYR A 101 -20.32 28.40 24.14
C TYR A 101 -19.93 28.72 25.58
N VAL A 102 -18.74 28.28 26.02
CA VAL A 102 -18.24 28.61 27.37
C VAL A 102 -18.08 30.12 27.55
N ARG A 103 -17.63 30.82 26.50
CA ARG A 103 -17.47 32.28 26.54
C ARG A 103 -18.82 33.01 26.56
N SER A 104 -19.83 32.52 25.84
CA SER A 104 -21.15 33.15 25.79
C SER A 104 -22.03 32.82 26.99
N ALA A 105 -21.81 31.69 27.67
CA ALA A 105 -22.58 31.29 28.86
C ALA A 105 -22.03 31.87 30.19
N GLY A 106 -20.86 32.52 30.14
CA GLY A 106 -20.24 33.21 31.28
C GLY A 106 -20.33 34.74 31.21
N SER A 107 -21.14 35.30 30.31
CA SER A 107 -21.53 36.72 30.24
C SER A 107 -23.00 36.87 30.57
#